data_AF-A0AAX3AGV3-F1
#
_entry.id   AF-A0AAX3AGV3-F1
#
_cell.length_a   1.000
_cell.length_b   1.000
_cell.length_c   1.000
_cell.angle_alpha   90.00
_cell.angle_beta   90.00
_cell.angle_gamma   90.00
#
_symmetry.space_group_name_H-M   'P 1'
#
loop_
_entity.id
_entity.type
_entity.pdbx_description
1 polymer ?
#
loop_
_entity_poly.entity_id
_entity_poly.type
_entity_poly.pdbx_seq_one_letter_code
_entity_poly.pdbx_strand_id
1 'polypeptide(L)'
;MQTKNDAMSELWRVLSGTQAAYETALDDLDDGAGKDLVSEITAMRKENIAQVEKYLSDAGVDTSALEEPDRVYSALDWTSAGIEGPDGVETQVRKYEADVLDAYDRAIEPYAAGDAELQFLTQQYEALSEKLGGLTPDRAAA
;
A
#
# COMPACT_ATOMS: atom_id res chain seq x y z
N MET A 1 -8.09 -13.92 17.40
CA MET A 1 -7.64 -14.23 16.03
C MET A 1 -8.35 -13.28 15.12
N GLN A 2 -7.60 -12.48 14.36
CA GLN A 2 -8.13 -11.68 13.26
C GLN A 2 -8.63 -12.64 12.18
N THR A 3 -9.79 -12.36 11.57
CA THR A 3 -10.25 -13.18 10.44
C THR A 3 -9.54 -12.75 9.15
N LYS A 4 -9.53 -13.63 8.13
CA LYS A 4 -9.03 -13.29 6.79
C LYS A 4 -9.66 -11.99 6.27
N ASN A 5 -10.97 -11.83 6.47
CA ASN A 5 -11.72 -10.64 6.03
C ASN A 5 -11.36 -9.38 6.84
N ASP A 6 -11.10 -9.50 8.14
CA ASP A 6 -10.65 -8.37 8.97
C ASP A 6 -9.26 -7.89 8.52
N ALA A 7 -8.35 -8.82 8.23
CA ALA A 7 -7.00 -8.53 7.77
C ALA A 7 -7.01 -7.91 6.37
N MET A 8 -7.86 -8.44 5.48
CA MET A 8 -8.06 -7.89 4.13
C MET A 8 -8.71 -6.49 4.17
N SER A 9 -9.65 -6.25 5.10
CA SER A 9 -10.27 -4.94 5.30
C SER A 9 -9.27 -3.91 5.85
N GLU A 10 -8.35 -4.33 6.71
CA GLU A 10 -7.26 -3.48 7.19
C GLU A 10 -6.29 -3.13 6.04
N LEU A 11 -5.91 -4.12 5.23
CA LEU A 11 -5.11 -3.89 4.03
C LEU A 11 -5.79 -2.90 3.09
N TRP A 12 -7.08 -3.09 2.79
CA TRP A 12 -7.85 -2.16 1.95
C TRP A 12 -7.76 -0.72 2.48
N ARG A 13 -7.96 -0.51 3.79
CA ARG A 13 -7.86 0.82 4.41
C ARG A 13 -6.47 1.44 4.24
N VAL A 14 -5.41 0.67 4.42
CA VAL A 14 -4.03 1.14 4.23
C VAL A 14 -3.77 1.49 2.77
N LEU A 15 -4.18 0.63 1.83
CA LEU A 15 -4.01 0.86 0.41
C LEU A 15 -4.77 2.11 -0.07
N SER A 16 -6.05 2.25 0.30
CA SER A 16 -6.87 3.41 -0.10
C SER A 16 -6.39 4.70 0.56
N GLY A 17 -6.00 4.65 1.84
CA GLY A 17 -5.46 5.81 2.53
C GLY A 17 -4.14 6.32 1.93
N THR A 18 -3.22 5.42 1.60
CA THR A 18 -1.94 5.79 0.94
C THR A 18 -2.16 6.27 -0.50
N GLN A 19 -3.11 5.65 -1.22
CA GLN A 19 -3.52 6.06 -2.56
C GLN A 19 -3.97 7.53 -2.58
N ALA A 20 -4.92 7.91 -1.72
CA ALA A 20 -5.43 9.27 -1.66
C ALA A 20 -4.32 10.29 -1.31
N ALA A 21 -3.40 9.90 -0.43
CA ALA A 21 -2.30 10.76 -0.02
C ALA A 21 -1.28 10.97 -1.15
N TYR A 22 -0.99 9.95 -1.95
CA TYR A 22 -0.11 10.07 -3.12
C TYR A 22 -0.76 10.86 -4.25
N GLU A 23 -2.05 10.68 -4.49
CA GLU A 23 -2.77 11.50 -5.47
C GLU A 23 -2.73 12.98 -5.09
N THR A 24 -2.85 13.29 -3.80
CA THR A 24 -2.68 14.66 -3.30
C THR A 24 -1.23 15.15 -3.48
N ALA A 25 -0.25 14.30 -3.18
CA ALA A 25 1.18 14.65 -3.30
C ALA A 25 1.61 14.92 -4.74
N LEU A 26 1.07 14.18 -5.71
CA LEU A 26 1.43 14.32 -7.13
C LEU A 26 1.17 15.72 -7.70
N ASP A 27 0.19 16.44 -7.14
CA ASP A 27 -0.11 17.82 -7.53
C ASP A 27 0.98 18.80 -7.06
N ASP A 28 1.64 18.51 -5.93
CA ASP A 28 2.65 19.38 -5.30
C ASP A 28 4.09 19.04 -5.69
N LEU A 29 4.35 17.85 -6.23
CA LEU A 29 5.67 17.40 -6.64
C LEU A 29 6.13 18.02 -7.97
N ASP A 30 7.38 18.48 -7.98
CA ASP A 30 8.07 18.90 -9.20
C ASP A 30 8.22 17.74 -10.19
N ASP A 31 8.17 18.04 -11.49
CA ASP A 31 8.34 17.05 -12.54
C ASP A 31 9.75 16.44 -12.50
N GLY A 32 9.82 15.10 -12.47
CA GLY A 32 11.08 14.36 -12.45
C GLY A 32 10.95 12.95 -11.86
N ALA A 33 12.08 12.28 -11.69
CA ALA A 33 12.14 10.87 -11.29
C ALA A 33 11.39 10.56 -9.98
N GLY A 34 11.33 11.51 -9.03
CA GLY A 34 10.54 11.35 -7.81
C GLY A 34 9.03 11.27 -8.09
N LYS A 35 8.51 12.18 -8.92
CA LYS A 35 7.10 12.19 -9.32
C LYS A 35 6.74 10.98 -10.18
N ASP A 36 7.67 10.53 -11.04
CA ASP A 36 7.51 9.31 -11.84
C ASP A 36 7.33 8.08 -10.93
N LEU A 37 8.19 7.93 -9.91
CA LEU A 37 8.09 6.84 -8.93
C LEU A 37 6.74 6.85 -8.21
N VAL A 38 6.32 8.00 -7.69
CA VAL A 38 5.01 8.13 -7.01
C VAL A 38 3.87 7.81 -7.97
N SER A 39 3.93 8.25 -9.22
CA SER A 39 2.91 7.97 -10.24
C SER A 39 2.81 6.48 -10.55
N GLU A 40 3.94 5.78 -10.69
CA GLU A 40 3.97 4.34 -10.97
C GLU A 40 3.41 3.53 -9.80
N ILE A 41 3.77 3.89 -8.56
CA ILE A 41 3.21 3.25 -7.36
C ILE A 41 1.71 3.51 -7.26
N THR A 42 1.27 4.73 -7.54
CA THR A 42 -0.16 5.10 -7.55
C THR A 42 -0.95 4.27 -8.59
N ALA A 43 -0.39 4.03 -9.78
CA ALA A 43 -1.04 3.19 -10.79
C ALA A 43 -1.16 1.73 -10.36
N MET A 44 -0.07 1.16 -9.83
CA MET A 44 -0.06 -0.21 -9.29
C MET A 44 -1.03 -0.35 -8.10
N ARG A 45 -1.07 0.65 -7.22
CA ARG A 45 -1.93 0.67 -6.03
C ARG A 45 -3.41 0.60 -6.39
N LYS A 46 -3.85 1.29 -7.45
CA LYS A 46 -5.25 1.20 -7.93
C LYS A 46 -5.63 -0.23 -8.33
N GLU A 47 -4.74 -0.94 -9.01
CA GLU A 47 -4.97 -2.34 -9.37
C GLU A 47 -5.01 -3.23 -8.12
N ASN A 48 -4.11 -2.99 -7.17
CA ASN A 48 -4.08 -3.73 -5.91
C ASN A 48 -5.38 -3.56 -5.11
N ILE A 49 -5.86 -2.32 -4.97
CA ILE A 49 -7.13 -2.00 -4.32
C ILE A 49 -8.29 -2.74 -5.00
N ALA A 50 -8.39 -2.68 -6.33
CA ALA A 50 -9.48 -3.34 -7.05
C ALA A 50 -9.52 -4.86 -6.84
N GLN A 51 -8.36 -5.51 -6.74
CA GLN A 51 -8.28 -6.95 -6.43
C GLN A 51 -8.71 -7.25 -4.99
N VAL A 52 -8.30 -6.43 -4.03
CA VAL A 52 -8.71 -6.53 -2.62
C VAL A 52 -10.21 -6.27 -2.44
N GLU A 53 -10.76 -5.27 -3.13
CA GLU A 53 -12.19 -4.98 -3.13
C GLU A 53 -13.01 -6.13 -3.68
N LYS A 54 -12.54 -6.72 -4.79
CA LYS A 54 -13.18 -7.90 -5.36
C LYS A 54 -13.20 -9.06 -4.37
N TYR A 55 -12.09 -9.32 -3.68
CA TYR A 55 -12.02 -10.35 -2.65
C TYR A 55 -13.05 -10.10 -1.53
N LEU A 56 -13.08 -8.88 -1.00
CA LEU A 56 -14.00 -8.49 0.07
C LEU A 56 -15.46 -8.61 -0.39
N SER A 57 -15.77 -8.17 -1.61
CA SER A 57 -17.10 -8.28 -2.20
C SER A 57 -17.55 -9.73 -2.38
N ASP A 58 -16.67 -10.61 -2.89
CA ASP A 58 -16.94 -12.04 -3.04
C ASP A 58 -17.17 -12.71 -1.68
N ALA A 59 -16.54 -12.19 -0.62
CA ALA A 59 -16.74 -12.61 0.77
C ALA A 59 -17.96 -11.96 1.46
N GLY A 60 -18.72 -11.10 0.77
CA GLY A 60 -19.90 -10.41 1.28
C GLY A 60 -19.61 -9.21 2.18
N VAL A 61 -18.39 -8.67 2.15
CA VAL A 61 -17.99 -7.44 2.86
C VAL A 61 -18.17 -6.25 1.93
N ASP A 62 -18.95 -5.25 2.37
CA ASP A 62 -19.14 -4.00 1.64
C ASP A 62 -18.00 -3.02 1.97
N THR A 63 -17.14 -2.75 0.99
CA THR A 63 -16.00 -1.81 1.14
C THR A 63 -16.46 -0.37 1.25
N SER A 64 -17.62 -0.01 0.69
CA SER A 64 -18.21 1.33 0.83
C SER A 64 -18.57 1.68 2.29
N ALA A 65 -18.79 0.66 3.13
CA ALA A 65 -19.03 0.80 4.56
C ALA A 65 -17.73 0.79 5.40
N LEU A 66 -16.58 0.51 4.78
CA LEU A 66 -15.29 0.63 5.45
C LEU A 66 -14.88 2.11 5.42
N GLU A 67 -14.71 2.70 6.60
CA GLU A 67 -14.15 4.05 6.70
C GLU A 67 -12.70 4.03 6.20
N GLU A 68 -12.43 4.85 5.18
CA GLU A 68 -11.07 5.20 4.79
C GLU A 68 -10.39 5.90 5.97
N PRO A 69 -9.13 5.58 6.30
CA PRO A 69 -8.46 6.20 7.42
C PRO A 69 -8.11 7.66 7.08
N ASP A 70 -9.06 8.56 7.35
CA ASP A 70 -9.01 10.02 7.12
C ASP A 70 -7.75 10.71 7.68
N ARG A 71 -7.07 10.11 8.67
CA ARG A 71 -6.00 10.74 9.46
C ARG A 71 -4.60 10.14 9.36
N VAL A 72 -4.44 8.90 8.91
CA VAL A 72 -3.12 8.23 9.01
C VAL A 72 -2.17 8.70 7.91
N TYR A 73 -2.70 9.00 6.72
CA TYR A 73 -1.92 9.40 5.56
C TYR A 73 -2.23 10.84 5.06
N SER A 74 -3.13 11.58 5.71
CA SER A 74 -3.31 13.02 5.43
C SER A 74 -2.20 13.91 6.01
N ALA A 75 -1.31 13.33 6.83
CA ALA A 75 -0.16 14.01 7.44
C ALA A 75 1.17 13.75 6.70
N LEU A 76 1.14 13.11 5.53
CA LEU A 76 2.36 12.97 4.75
C LEU A 76 2.81 14.36 4.30
N ASP A 77 3.90 14.85 4.87
CA ASP A 77 4.51 16.12 4.50
C ASP A 77 5.24 15.92 3.16
N TRP A 78 4.46 15.90 2.08
CA TRP A 78 4.93 15.79 0.69
C TRP A 78 5.29 17.14 0.08
N THR A 79 5.18 18.23 0.87
CA THR A 79 5.46 19.54 0.32
C THR A 79 6.91 19.57 -0.17
N SER A 80 7.10 19.93 -1.44
CA SER A 80 8.41 20.03 -2.09
C SER A 80 9.40 20.93 -1.32
N ALA A 81 8.89 21.80 -0.44
CA ALA A 81 9.68 22.63 0.47
C ALA A 81 10.45 21.84 1.55
N GLY A 82 10.03 20.60 1.87
CA GLY A 82 10.66 19.74 2.87
C GLY A 82 11.41 18.54 2.28
N ILE A 83 11.28 18.28 0.97
CA ILE A 83 11.85 17.11 0.29
C ILE A 83 12.99 17.55 -0.65
N GLU A 84 14.21 17.12 -0.35
CA GLU A 84 15.41 17.45 -1.14
C GLU A 84 15.49 16.63 -2.44
N GLY A 85 14.76 17.07 -3.47
CA GLY A 85 14.86 16.51 -4.82
C GLY A 85 14.43 15.04 -4.95
N PRO A 86 14.78 14.37 -6.06
CA PRO A 86 14.33 13.00 -6.35
C PRO A 86 14.69 11.97 -5.28
N ASP A 87 15.89 12.05 -4.69
CA ASP A 87 16.33 11.14 -3.63
C ASP A 87 15.55 11.32 -2.32
N GLY A 88 15.16 12.55 -2.01
CA GLY A 88 14.27 12.85 -0.89
C GLY A 88 12.89 12.23 -1.09
N VAL A 89 12.34 12.34 -2.30
CA VAL A 89 11.04 11.74 -2.66
C VAL A 89 11.12 10.23 -2.53
N GLU A 90 12.16 9.60 -3.05
CA GLU A 90 12.36 8.15 -2.94
C GLU A 90 12.46 7.69 -1.48
N THR A 91 13.20 8.42 -0.64
CA THR A 91 13.33 8.12 0.79
C THR A 91 11.97 8.18 1.50
N GLN A 92 11.18 9.20 1.17
CA GLN A 92 9.85 9.39 1.74
C GLN A 92 8.87 8.30 1.27
N VAL A 93 8.88 7.95 -0.02
CA VAL A 93 8.13 6.82 -0.58
C VAL A 93 8.48 5.53 0.17
N ARG A 94 9.76 5.20 0.29
CA ARG A 94 10.21 3.96 0.97
C ARG A 94 9.74 3.90 2.42
N LYS A 95 9.74 5.03 3.13
CA LYS A 95 9.28 5.10 4.52
C LYS A 95 7.80 4.75 4.63
N TYR A 96 6.95 5.29 3.77
CA TYR A 96 5.51 5.05 3.83
C TYR A 96 5.10 3.71 3.25
N GLU A 97 5.81 3.25 2.21
CA GLU A 97 5.57 1.94 1.65
C GLU A 97 6.03 0.78 2.54
N ALA A 98 6.92 1.03 3.51
CA ALA A 98 7.22 0.05 4.55
C ALA A 98 5.98 -0.30 5.38
N ASP A 99 5.14 0.68 5.74
CA ASP A 99 3.88 0.44 6.46
C ASP A 99 2.89 -0.36 5.60
N VAL A 100 2.90 -0.14 4.28
CA VAL A 100 2.05 -0.88 3.34
C VAL A 100 2.51 -2.34 3.21
N LEU A 101 3.81 -2.58 3.11
CA LEU A 101 4.36 -3.94 3.08
C LEU A 101 4.07 -4.69 4.39
N ASP A 102 4.14 -4.01 5.53
CA ASP A 102 3.76 -4.60 6.82
C ASP A 102 2.26 -4.92 6.88
N ALA A 103 1.40 -4.07 6.31
CA ALA A 103 -0.03 -4.37 6.16
C ALA A 103 -0.28 -5.59 5.27
N TYR A 104 0.50 -5.77 4.20
CA TYR A 104 0.46 -7.00 3.40
C TYR A 104 0.86 -8.24 4.21
N ASP A 105 1.93 -8.16 5.02
CA ASP A 105 2.35 -9.28 5.88
C ASP A 105 1.24 -9.66 6.88
N ARG A 106 0.60 -8.67 7.53
CA ARG A 106 -0.56 -8.92 8.42
C ARG A 106 -1.75 -9.51 7.67
N ALA A 107 -2.00 -9.06 6.44
CA ALA A 107 -3.05 -9.63 5.59
C ALA A 107 -2.76 -11.07 5.19
N ILE A 108 -1.49 -11.44 5.06
CA ILE A 108 -1.02 -12.79 4.69
C ILE A 108 -1.04 -13.74 5.90
N GLU A 109 -0.73 -13.27 7.11
CA GLU A 109 -0.67 -14.09 8.34
C GLU A 109 -1.83 -15.09 8.56
N PRO A 110 -3.12 -14.75 8.35
CA PRO A 110 -4.22 -15.67 8.61
C PRO A 110 -4.40 -16.78 7.54
N TYR A 111 -3.62 -16.78 6.47
CA TYR A 111 -3.71 -17.78 5.39
C TYR A 111 -2.72 -18.93 5.60
N ALA A 112 -3.11 -20.14 5.18
CA ALA A 112 -2.19 -21.26 5.18
C ALA A 112 -1.12 -21.10 4.07
N ALA A 113 0.09 -21.60 4.31
CA ALA A 113 1.14 -21.59 3.30
C ALA A 113 0.68 -22.34 2.03
N GLY A 114 0.77 -21.69 0.88
CA GLY A 114 0.36 -22.25 -0.41
C GLY A 114 -1.15 -22.12 -0.71
N ASP A 115 -1.91 -21.36 0.08
CA ASP A 115 -3.30 -21.03 -0.21
C ASP A 115 -3.39 -20.27 -1.55
N ALA A 116 -4.28 -20.73 -2.45
CA ALA A 116 -4.48 -20.08 -3.74
C ALA A 116 -5.07 -18.67 -3.57
N GLU A 117 -5.86 -18.45 -2.52
CA GLU A 117 -6.39 -17.13 -2.17
C GLU A 117 -5.28 -16.13 -1.79
N LEU A 118 -4.08 -16.61 -1.41
CA LEU A 118 -2.94 -15.78 -1.01
C LEU A 118 -2.02 -15.40 -2.19
N GLN A 119 -2.16 -16.05 -3.36
CA GLN A 119 -1.27 -15.81 -4.49
C GLN A 119 -1.28 -14.36 -4.96
N PHE A 120 -2.43 -13.69 -4.96
CA PHE A 120 -2.51 -12.31 -5.43
C PHE A 120 -1.86 -11.35 -4.41
N LEU A 121 -2.08 -11.53 -3.10
CA LEU A 121 -1.41 -10.74 -2.06
C LEU A 121 0.11 -10.86 -2.12
N THR A 122 0.62 -12.07 -2.35
CA THR A 122 2.06 -12.31 -2.46
C THR A 122 2.64 -11.61 -3.69
N GLN A 123 1.97 -11.70 -4.83
CA GLN A 123 2.41 -11.01 -6.06
C GLN A 123 2.41 -9.49 -5.89
N GLN A 124 1.39 -8.93 -5.23
CA GLN A 124 1.33 -7.49 -4.96
C GLN A 124 2.44 -7.03 -4.01
N TYR A 125 2.71 -7.81 -2.95
CA TYR A 125 3.82 -7.57 -2.04
C TYR A 125 5.17 -7.60 -2.76
N GLU A 126 5.42 -8.62 -3.57
CA GLU A 126 6.69 -8.79 -4.30
C GLU A 126 6.90 -7.67 -5.33
N ALA A 127 5.85 -7.31 -6.08
CA ALA A 127 5.90 -6.20 -7.04
C ALA A 127 6.21 -4.87 -6.34
N LEU A 128 5.58 -4.59 -5.19
CA LEU A 128 5.86 -3.40 -4.41
C LEU A 128 7.28 -3.41 -3.82
N SER A 129 7.71 -4.53 -3.26
CA SER A 129 9.06 -4.71 -2.72
C SER A 129 10.14 -4.47 -3.79
N GLU A 130 9.98 -5.06 -4.97
CA GLU A 130 10.89 -4.87 -6.11
C GLU A 130 10.96 -3.40 -6.52
N LYS A 131 9.81 -2.73 -6.60
CA LYS A 131 9.72 -1.30 -6.95
C LYS A 131 10.49 -0.41 -5.97
N LEU A 132 10.63 -0.84 -4.72
CA LEU A 132 11.32 -0.13 -3.64
C LEU A 132 12.79 -0.56 -3.48
N GLY A 133 13.33 -1.29 -4.44
CA GLY A 133 14.71 -1.77 -4.41
C GLY A 133 14.91 -3.04 -3.59
N GLY A 134 13.89 -3.91 -3.54
CA GLY A 134 13.90 -5.15 -2.77
C GLY A 134 13.69 -4.94 -1.27
N LEU A 135 13.00 -3.86 -0.89
CA LEU A 135 12.68 -3.59 0.49
C LEU A 135 11.70 -4.64 1.00
N THR A 136 12.14 -5.47 1.94
CA THR A 136 11.27 -6.37 2.69
C THR A 136 11.21 -5.84 4.12
N PRO A 137 10.03 -5.49 4.68
CA PRO A 137 9.89 -5.39 6.13
C PRO A 137 10.43 -6.68 6.77
N ASP A 138 10.86 -6.60 8.02
CA ASP A 138 11.46 -7.71 8.76
C ASP A 138 10.41 -8.83 8.87
N ARG A 139 10.37 -9.69 7.85
CA ARG A 139 9.46 -10.83 7.77
C ARG A 139 10.00 -11.79 8.79
N ALA A 140 9.50 -11.66 10.02
CA ALA A 140 9.82 -12.58 11.09
C ALA A 140 9.57 -13.98 10.54
N ALA A 141 10.65 -14.67 10.20
CA ALA A 141 10.61 -16.05 9.78
C ALA A 141 10.08 -16.84 10.97
N ALA A 142 8.79 -17.12 10.99
CA ALA A 142 8.12 -17.89 12.03
C ALA A 142 7.15 -18.88 11.37
#